data_AF-A0A0F3IMN0-F1
#
_entry.id   AF-A0A0F3IMN0-F1
#
_cell.length_a   1.000
_cell.length_b   1.000
_cell.length_c   1.000
_cell.angle_alpha   90.00
_cell.angle_beta   90.00
_cell.angle_gamma   90.00
#
_symmetry.space_group_name_H-M   'P 1'
#
loop_
_entity.id
_entity.type
_entity.pdbx_description
1 polymer ?
#
loop_
_entity_poly.entity_id
_entity_poly.type
_entity_poly.pdbx_seq_one_letter_code
_entity_poly.pdbx_strand_id
1 'polypeptide(L)'
;MNVKSNLIALTSFSIMMALSINSHAGQLLKCEKRTTGRERSRISVNIEDQTPGALYTALVTSKTNTAQSTRAANFAGKAEFDFDSNRKDVAAGATQITKNFIDGTVSVMVTDALGNVVEQDTMTCKIK
;
A
#
# COMPACT_ATOMS: atom_id res chain seq x y z
N MET A 1 30.99 59.64 0.91
CA MET A 1 29.93 59.03 1.73
C MET A 1 30.01 57.53 1.51
N ASN A 2 30.49 56.78 2.52
CA ASN A 2 30.77 55.34 2.42
C ASN A 2 29.51 54.51 2.61
N VAL A 3 29.24 53.62 1.66
CA VAL A 3 28.15 52.64 1.72
C VAL A 3 28.59 51.51 2.66
N LYS A 4 27.89 51.30 3.78
CA LYS A 4 28.12 50.16 4.68
C LYS A 4 27.21 49.00 4.24
N SER A 5 27.83 47.94 3.72
CA SER A 5 27.18 46.68 3.39
C SER A 5 26.79 45.93 4.67
N ASN A 6 25.50 45.72 4.89
CA ASN A 6 24.99 44.85 5.95
C ASN A 6 24.69 43.46 5.38
N LEU A 7 25.56 42.49 5.69
CA LEU A 7 25.26 41.07 5.46
C LEU A 7 24.34 40.57 6.59
N ILE A 8 23.12 40.18 6.25
CA ILE A 8 22.21 39.45 7.14
C ILE A 8 22.39 37.96 6.82
N ALA A 9 22.99 37.22 7.75
CA ALA A 9 23.13 35.77 7.66
C ALA A 9 21.78 35.10 7.96
N LEU A 10 21.21 34.40 6.99
CA LEU A 10 20.03 33.55 7.14
C LEU A 10 20.45 32.23 7.80
N THR A 11 19.98 31.99 9.03
CA THR A 11 20.16 30.71 9.72
C THR A 11 19.09 29.72 9.27
N SER A 12 19.48 28.73 8.48
CA SER A 12 18.62 27.64 8.04
C SER A 12 18.19 26.77 9.23
N PHE A 13 16.90 26.75 9.53
CA PHE A 13 16.29 25.86 10.52
C PHE A 13 15.95 24.53 9.83
N SER A 14 16.84 23.54 9.90
CA SER A 14 16.57 22.20 9.40
C SER A 14 15.57 21.49 10.33
N ILE A 15 14.32 21.37 9.89
CA ILE A 15 13.29 20.57 10.56
C ILE A 15 13.66 19.09 10.37
N MET A 16 14.19 18.48 11.42
CA MET A 16 14.46 17.05 11.47
C MET A 16 13.12 16.34 11.71
N MET A 17 12.51 15.85 10.62
CA MET A 17 11.27 15.09 10.66
C MET A 17 11.56 13.74 11.32
N ALA A 18 11.02 13.53 12.52
CA ALA A 18 11.11 12.24 13.21
C ALA A 18 10.26 11.22 12.45
N LEU A 19 10.91 10.21 11.88
CA LEU A 19 10.25 9.03 11.33
C LEU A 19 9.88 8.12 12.50
N SER A 20 8.63 8.17 12.93
CA SER A 20 8.07 7.15 13.84
C SER A 20 7.86 5.87 13.05
N ILE A 21 8.73 4.88 13.24
CA ILE A 21 8.53 3.52 12.72
C ILE A 21 7.66 2.74 13.70
N ASN A 22 6.35 2.69 13.45
CA ASN A 22 5.48 1.71 14.10
C ASN A 22 5.78 0.35 13.48
N SER A 23 6.51 -0.52 14.18
CA SER A 23 6.74 -1.89 13.75
C SER A 23 5.55 -2.76 14.16
N HIS A 24 4.56 -2.93 13.28
CA HIS A 24 3.50 -3.92 13.48
C HIS A 24 3.97 -5.31 13.01
N ALA A 25 3.64 -6.35 13.79
CA ALA A 25 4.09 -7.72 13.58
C ALA A 25 3.27 -8.51 12.54
N GLY A 26 2.36 -7.84 11.80
CA GLY A 26 1.59 -8.41 10.69
C GLY A 26 2.29 -8.19 9.36
N GLN A 27 2.36 -9.23 8.52
CA GLN A 27 2.83 -9.07 7.15
C GLN A 27 1.79 -8.26 6.34
N LEU A 28 2.12 -7.00 6.01
CA LEU A 28 1.26 -6.09 5.26
C LEU A 28 0.84 -6.68 3.91
N LEU A 29 1.80 -7.17 3.13
CA LEU A 29 1.58 -7.63 1.77
C LEU A 29 1.91 -9.12 1.62
N LYS A 30 1.01 -9.86 0.97
CA LYS A 30 1.25 -11.22 0.47
C LYS A 30 0.84 -11.29 -0.99
N CYS A 31 1.67 -11.90 -1.83
CA CYS A 31 1.29 -12.12 -3.23
C CYS A 31 1.81 -13.43 -3.80
N GLU A 32 0.99 -14.03 -4.66
CA GLU A 32 1.27 -15.29 -5.35
C GLU A 32 0.79 -15.22 -6.80
N LYS A 33 1.64 -15.67 -7.73
CA LYS A 33 1.27 -15.97 -9.10
C LYS A 33 1.41 -17.47 -9.36
N ARG A 34 0.34 -18.08 -9.84
CA ARG A 34 0.36 -19.43 -10.39
C ARG A 34 0.43 -19.37 -11.90
N THR A 35 1.40 -20.04 -12.50
CA THR A 35 1.61 -20.12 -13.95
C THR A 35 1.25 -21.50 -14.52
N THR A 36 1.03 -22.50 -13.66
CA THR A 36 0.71 -23.88 -14.10
C THR A 36 -0.64 -24.38 -13.57
N GLY A 37 -1.30 -25.24 -14.37
CA GLY A 37 -2.58 -25.90 -14.07
C GLY A 37 -3.81 -24.98 -14.14
N ARG A 38 -3.86 -23.95 -13.31
CA ARG A 38 -4.87 -22.88 -13.37
C ARG A 38 -4.20 -21.56 -13.02
N GLU A 39 -3.89 -20.79 -14.05
CA GLU A 39 -3.30 -19.46 -13.90
C GLU A 39 -4.13 -18.59 -12.97
N ARG A 40 -3.44 -17.96 -12.01
CA ARG A 40 -4.05 -17.10 -11.00
C ARG A 40 -3.01 -16.10 -10.50
N SER A 41 -3.39 -14.84 -10.40
CA SER A 41 -2.74 -13.86 -9.54
C SER A 41 -3.61 -13.63 -8.31
N ARG A 42 -2.99 -13.58 -7.13
CA ARG A 42 -3.62 -13.23 -5.85
C ARG A 42 -2.71 -12.30 -5.06
N ILE A 43 -3.31 -11.25 -4.48
CA ILE A 43 -2.65 -10.33 -3.55
C ILE A 43 -3.56 -10.18 -2.34
N SER A 44 -3.00 -10.21 -1.13
CA SER A 44 -3.71 -9.91 0.11
C SER A 44 -2.95 -8.82 0.85
N VAL A 45 -3.66 -7.75 1.23
CA VAL A 45 -3.14 -6.60 1.97
C VAL A 45 -3.81 -6.58 3.33
N ASN A 46 -3.03 -6.59 4.41
CA ASN A 46 -3.54 -6.58 5.79
C ASN A 46 -2.94 -5.41 6.54
N ILE A 47 -3.77 -4.42 6.89
CA ILE A 47 -3.37 -3.34 7.79
C ILE A 47 -3.88 -3.64 9.19
N GLU A 48 -3.02 -3.44 10.18
CA GLU A 48 -3.32 -3.63 11.60
C GLU A 48 -3.11 -2.33 12.38
N ASP A 49 -3.70 -2.25 13.58
CA ASP A 49 -3.51 -1.18 14.57
C ASP A 49 -3.84 0.23 14.05
N GLN A 50 -4.68 0.27 13.02
CA GLN A 50 -5.24 1.49 12.47
C GLN A 50 -6.46 1.94 13.29
N THR A 51 -6.93 3.18 13.09
CA THR A 51 -8.10 3.72 13.80
C THR A 51 -9.34 2.86 13.56
N PRO A 52 -9.99 2.30 14.61
CA PRO A 52 -11.21 1.52 14.45
C PRO A 52 -12.32 2.31 13.75
N GLY A 53 -12.99 1.69 12.79
CA GLY A 53 -14.06 2.33 12.01
C GLY A 53 -13.59 3.30 10.93
N ALA A 54 -12.30 3.62 10.84
CA ALA A 54 -11.78 4.42 9.73
C ALA A 54 -11.82 3.62 8.42
N LEU A 55 -12.00 4.35 7.31
CA LEU A 55 -12.08 3.79 5.97
C LEU A 55 -10.73 3.91 5.26
N TYR A 56 -10.33 2.82 4.62
CA TYR A 56 -9.07 2.73 3.91
C TYR A 56 -9.27 2.17 2.49
N THR A 57 -8.34 2.49 1.61
CA THR A 57 -8.28 1.99 0.23
C THR A 57 -6.88 1.46 -0.05
N ALA A 58 -6.77 0.31 -0.71
CA ALA A 58 -5.48 -0.23 -1.16
C ALA A 58 -5.33 -0.06 -2.68
N LEU A 59 -4.19 0.49 -3.10
CA LEU A 59 -3.73 0.51 -4.49
C LEU A 59 -2.56 -0.46 -4.62
N VAL A 60 -2.71 -1.48 -5.46
CA VAL A 60 -1.64 -2.43 -5.78
C VAL A 60 -1.13 -2.19 -7.19
N THR A 61 0.19 -2.27 -7.35
CA THR A 61 0.89 -2.04 -8.62
C THR A 61 1.89 -3.17 -8.88
N SER A 62 1.91 -3.71 -10.10
CA SER A 62 2.95 -4.61 -10.59
C SER A 62 3.32 -4.23 -12.02
N LYS A 63 4.53 -3.71 -12.21
CA LYS A 63 4.95 -3.01 -13.44
C LYS A 63 3.92 -1.93 -13.84
N THR A 64 3.23 -2.11 -14.96
CA THR A 64 2.21 -1.19 -15.48
C THR A 64 0.79 -1.56 -15.05
N ASN A 65 0.58 -2.70 -14.41
CA ASN A 65 -0.72 -3.13 -13.93
C ASN A 65 -1.03 -2.45 -12.60
N THR A 66 -2.20 -1.82 -12.51
CA THR A 66 -2.69 -1.20 -11.28
C THR A 66 -4.10 -1.70 -10.97
N ALA A 67 -4.41 -1.86 -9.69
CA ALA A 67 -5.76 -2.17 -9.23
C ALA A 67 -6.00 -1.51 -7.87
N GLN A 68 -7.19 -0.93 -7.73
CA GLN A 68 -7.60 -0.28 -6.49
C GLN A 68 -8.77 -1.04 -5.88
N SER A 69 -8.72 -1.27 -4.57
CA SER A 69 -9.82 -1.89 -3.86
C SER A 69 -11.02 -0.95 -3.73
N THR A 70 -12.16 -1.51 -3.35
CA THR A 70 -13.21 -0.72 -2.70
C THR A 70 -12.73 -0.24 -1.33
N ARG A 71 -13.35 0.82 -0.82
CA ARG A 71 -13.12 1.28 0.56
C ARG A 71 -13.58 0.21 1.54
N ALA A 72 -12.73 -0.12 2.51
CA ALA A 72 -13.08 -1.02 3.61
C ALA A 72 -12.87 -0.32 4.95
N ALA A 73 -13.77 -0.59 5.89
CA ALA A 73 -13.61 -0.13 7.26
C ALA A 73 -12.64 -1.03 8.01
N ASN A 74 -11.83 -0.44 8.85
CA ASN A 74 -11.09 -1.18 9.85
C ASN A 74 -12.07 -1.72 10.91
N PHE A 75 -12.18 -3.05 10.98
CA PHE A 75 -12.97 -3.75 11.97
C PHE A 75 -12.05 -4.40 13.00
N ALA A 76 -12.25 -4.08 14.28
CA ALA A 76 -11.47 -4.62 15.39
C ALA A 76 -9.94 -4.46 15.23
N GLY A 77 -9.49 -3.35 14.63
CA GLY A 77 -8.08 -3.05 14.44
C GLY A 77 -7.46 -3.68 13.18
N LYS A 78 -8.25 -4.32 12.32
CA LYS A 78 -7.78 -4.89 11.05
C LYS A 78 -8.62 -4.41 9.86
N ALA A 79 -7.95 -4.12 8.75
CA ALA A 79 -8.61 -4.05 7.45
C ALA A 79 -7.87 -4.96 6.47
N GLU A 80 -8.62 -5.79 5.77
CA GLU A 80 -8.10 -6.74 4.78
C GLU A 80 -8.62 -6.38 3.39
N PHE A 81 -7.70 -6.37 2.43
CA PHE A 81 -8.00 -6.14 1.02
C PHE A 81 -7.44 -7.29 0.20
N ASP A 82 -8.34 -8.12 -0.32
CA ASP A 82 -7.99 -9.17 -1.26
C ASP A 82 -8.13 -8.70 -2.70
N PHE A 83 -7.19 -9.11 -3.54
CA PHE A 83 -7.23 -8.98 -4.98
C PHE A 83 -7.05 -10.36 -5.59
N ASP A 84 -7.97 -10.76 -6.47
CA ASP A 84 -7.89 -12.07 -7.09
C ASP A 84 -8.37 -12.08 -8.54
N SER A 85 -7.82 -13.01 -9.30
CA SER A 85 -8.22 -13.27 -10.69
C SER A 85 -9.25 -14.40 -10.82
N ASN A 86 -9.45 -15.18 -9.75
CA ASN A 86 -10.46 -16.21 -9.65
C ASN A 86 -11.83 -15.60 -9.37
N ARG A 87 -12.77 -15.84 -10.29
CA ARG A 87 -14.15 -15.34 -10.20
C ARG A 87 -14.88 -15.72 -8.92
N LYS A 88 -14.55 -16.87 -8.32
CA LYS A 88 -15.17 -17.30 -7.05
C LYS A 88 -14.77 -16.39 -5.89
N ASP A 89 -13.51 -16.03 -5.80
CA ASP A 89 -12.99 -15.17 -4.73
C ASP A 89 -13.45 -13.72 -4.94
N VAL A 90 -13.55 -13.29 -6.20
CA VAL A 90 -14.15 -11.99 -6.56
C VAL A 90 -15.61 -11.92 -6.17
N ALA A 91 -16.39 -12.97 -6.42
CA ALA A 91 -17.78 -13.05 -5.98
C ALA A 91 -17.92 -13.06 -4.44
N ALA A 92 -16.87 -13.43 -3.71
CA ALA A 92 -16.80 -13.38 -2.26
C ALA A 92 -16.31 -12.02 -1.70
N GLY A 93 -15.95 -11.06 -2.57
CA GLY A 93 -15.57 -9.71 -2.19
C GLY A 93 -14.15 -9.28 -2.57
N ALA A 94 -13.34 -10.17 -3.17
CA ALA A 94 -12.01 -9.76 -3.65
C ALA A 94 -12.12 -8.79 -4.83
N THR A 95 -11.18 -7.86 -4.90
CA THR A 95 -11.04 -6.94 -6.04
C THR A 95 -10.54 -7.71 -7.26
N GLN A 96 -11.24 -7.59 -8.38
CA GLN A 96 -10.88 -8.30 -9.61
C GLN A 96 -9.54 -7.79 -10.16
N ILE A 97 -8.61 -8.71 -10.39
CA ILE A 97 -7.38 -8.48 -11.16
C ILE A 97 -7.27 -9.47 -12.31
N THR A 98 -6.43 -9.19 -13.31
CA THR A 98 -6.19 -10.14 -14.40
C THR A 98 -5.32 -11.30 -13.91
N LYS A 99 -5.40 -12.47 -14.57
CA LYS A 99 -4.57 -13.64 -14.22
C LYS A 99 -3.07 -13.36 -14.30
N ASN A 100 -2.68 -12.44 -15.18
CA ASN A 100 -1.30 -12.02 -15.43
C ASN A 100 -0.93 -10.71 -14.72
N PHE A 101 -1.75 -10.26 -13.77
CA PHE A 101 -1.53 -9.00 -13.07
C PHE A 101 -0.15 -8.91 -12.42
N ILE A 102 0.27 -9.98 -11.73
CA ILE A 102 1.56 -10.04 -11.05
C ILE A 102 2.67 -10.34 -12.06
N ASP A 103 3.72 -9.53 -12.04
CA ASP A 103 4.92 -9.71 -12.84
C ASP A 103 6.19 -9.46 -12.00
N GLY A 104 6.51 -10.43 -11.14
CA GLY A 104 7.65 -10.40 -10.24
C GLY A 104 7.32 -9.70 -8.93
N THR A 105 7.34 -8.38 -8.91
CA THR A 105 7.20 -7.55 -7.70
C THR A 105 5.84 -6.87 -7.66
N VAL A 106 5.26 -6.77 -6.47
CA VAL A 106 4.06 -5.97 -6.20
C VAL A 106 4.42 -4.91 -5.18
N SER A 107 4.00 -3.68 -5.46
CA SER A 107 3.96 -2.58 -4.49
C SER A 107 2.53 -2.33 -4.06
N VAL A 108 2.34 -1.98 -2.80
CA VAL A 108 1.06 -1.56 -2.24
C VAL A 108 1.19 -0.19 -1.60
N MET A 109 0.16 0.62 -1.77
CA MET A 109 -0.05 1.87 -1.05
C MET A 109 -1.46 1.85 -0.47
N VAL A 110 -1.57 2.06 0.84
CA VAL A 110 -2.86 2.16 1.54
C VAL A 110 -3.09 3.61 1.91
N THR A 111 -4.26 4.13 1.55
CA THR A 111 -4.68 5.49 1.88
C THR A 111 -5.90 5.53 2.79
N ASP A 112 -5.94 6.52 3.67
CA ASP A 112 -7.11 6.83 4.48
C ASP A 112 -8.21 7.53 3.65
N ALA A 113 -9.32 7.89 4.31
CA ALA A 113 -10.44 8.54 3.66
C ALA A 113 -10.12 9.92 3.06
N LEU A 114 -9.08 10.59 3.56
CA LEU A 114 -8.59 11.90 3.12
C LEU A 114 -7.55 11.79 1.99
N GLY A 115 -7.09 10.57 1.69
CA GLY A 115 -6.07 10.30 0.69
C GLY A 115 -4.64 10.32 1.22
N ASN A 116 -4.43 10.39 2.54
CA ASN A 116 -3.09 10.30 3.11
C ASN A 116 -2.61 8.85 3.05
N VAL A 117 -1.35 8.63 2.68
CA VAL A 117 -0.71 7.31 2.76
C VAL A 117 -0.47 6.95 4.22
N VAL A 118 -1.03 5.83 4.66
CA VAL A 118 -0.90 5.34 6.03
C VAL A 118 0.00 4.12 6.13
N GLU A 119 0.08 3.32 5.06
CA GLU A 119 0.93 2.13 4.98
C GLU A 119 1.39 1.94 3.53
N GLN A 120 2.61 1.41 3.35
CA GLN A 120 3.13 1.04 2.05
C GLN A 120 4.16 -0.08 2.19
N ASP A 121 4.21 -0.98 1.21
CA ASP A 121 5.21 -2.05 1.15
C ASP A 121 5.46 -2.48 -0.29
N THR A 122 6.57 -3.15 -0.54
CA THR A 122 6.93 -3.73 -1.83
C THR A 122 7.55 -5.10 -1.61
N MET A 123 6.98 -6.12 -2.25
CA MET A 123 7.47 -7.49 -2.10
C MET A 123 7.60 -8.21 -3.44
N THR A 124 8.58 -9.11 -3.52
CA THR A 124 8.69 -10.10 -4.60
C THR A 124 7.67 -11.22 -4.36
N CYS A 125 6.82 -11.48 -5.35
CA CYS A 125 5.75 -12.46 -5.25
C CYS A 125 6.25 -13.89 -5.44
N LYS A 126 5.58 -14.82 -4.76
CA LYS A 126 5.83 -16.24 -4.95
C LYS A 126 5.27 -16.69 -6.30
N ILE A 127 6.13 -17.24 -7.16
CA ILE A 127 5.73 -17.82 -8.44
C ILE A 127 5.67 -19.34 -8.30
N LYS A 128 4.57 -19.96 -8.74
CA LYS A 128 4.31 -21.41 -8.66
C LYS A 128 3.80 -21.99 -9.97
#